data_AF-A0A843DIH4-F1
#
_entry.id   AF-A0A843DIH4-F1
#
_cell.length_a   1.000
_cell.length_b   1.000
_cell.length_c   1.000
_cell.angle_alpha   90.00
_cell.angle_beta   90.00
_cell.angle_gamma   90.00
#
_symmetry.space_group_name_H-M   'P 1'
#
loop_
_entity.id
_entity.type
_entity.pdbx_description
1 polymer ?
#
loop_
_entity_poly.entity_id
_entity_poly.type
_entity_poly.pdbx_seq_one_letter_code
_entity_poly.pdbx_strand_id
1 'polypeptide(L)'
;MKSEDILNELKEFMNSQSVTKNDLMVILKKYARIISVYDLMNASMRMREDGKYVQSQYRDKFLEIYIKYFLMRMKEVLDNENDMTNAIDIEALDNSFPLLKNTFEKEKAENDEEDKFPLIYVITSLYTTFILEEPIHPVGSEFPGNLKITEEKGIFYCPVKDNQKDNPNAICHLCLAEQTPNI
;
A
#
# COMPACT_ATOMS: atom_id res chain seq x y z
N MET A 1 13.75 -17.64 -0.79
CA MET A 1 12.41 -17.14 -0.44
C MET A 1 11.88 -16.44 -1.67
N LYS A 2 10.72 -16.86 -2.16
CA LYS A 2 10.10 -16.26 -3.34
C LYS A 2 9.14 -15.14 -2.92
N SER A 3 8.87 -14.20 -3.83
CA SER A 3 7.97 -13.08 -3.54
C SER A 3 6.56 -13.56 -3.21
N GLU A 4 6.05 -14.57 -3.93
CA GLU A 4 4.69 -15.10 -3.78
C GLU A 4 4.45 -15.80 -2.44
N ASP A 5 5.50 -16.23 -1.75
CA ASP A 5 5.38 -16.94 -0.48
C ASP A 5 4.67 -16.07 0.57
N ILE A 6 4.74 -14.73 0.44
CA ILE A 6 4.06 -13.78 1.34
C ILE A 6 2.55 -14.02 1.38
N LEU A 7 1.93 -14.41 0.27
CA LEU A 7 0.49 -14.64 0.18
C LEU A 7 0.07 -15.87 1.00
N ASN A 8 0.93 -16.88 1.08
CA ASN A 8 0.68 -18.06 1.89
C ASN A 8 0.85 -17.74 3.38
N GLU A 9 1.92 -17.03 3.73
CA GLU A 9 2.15 -16.63 5.13
C GLU A 9 1.07 -15.68 5.65
N LEU A 10 0.54 -14.79 4.82
CA LEU A 10 -0.60 -13.95 5.18
C LEU A 10 -1.88 -14.78 5.40
N LYS A 11 -2.14 -15.83 4.62
CA LYS A 11 -3.27 -16.73 4.87
C LYS A 11 -3.12 -17.48 6.18
N GLU A 12 -1.93 -18.00 6.47
CA GLU A 12 -1.65 -18.68 7.75
C GLU A 12 -1.79 -17.71 8.92
N PHE A 13 -1.30 -16.48 8.75
CA PHE A 13 -1.44 -15.39 9.71
C PHE A 13 -2.91 -15.10 10.05
N MET A 14 -3.78 -14.95 9.04
CA MET A 14 -5.21 -14.67 9.26
C MET A 14 -5.97 -15.83 9.92
N ASN A 15 -5.51 -17.07 9.75
CA ASN A 15 -6.09 -18.25 10.38
C ASN A 15 -5.61 -18.47 11.83
N SER A 16 -4.64 -17.69 12.30
CA SER A 16 -4.07 -17.83 13.64
C SER A 16 -4.95 -17.14 14.69
N GLN A 17 -5.02 -17.73 15.90
CA GLN A 17 -5.77 -17.11 17.00
C GLN A 17 -4.96 -15.97 17.63
N SER A 18 -5.55 -14.77 17.70
CA SER A 18 -5.00 -13.59 18.41
C SER A 18 -3.65 -13.11 17.88
N VAL A 19 -3.64 -12.52 16.68
CA VAL A 19 -2.45 -11.90 16.07
C VAL A 19 -2.33 -10.40 16.39
N THR A 20 -1.09 -9.93 16.48
CA THR A 20 -0.73 -8.54 16.78
C THR A 20 -0.10 -7.84 15.59
N LYS A 21 0.02 -6.51 15.68
CA LYS A 21 0.79 -5.71 14.71
C LYS A 21 2.25 -6.17 14.60
N ASN A 22 2.86 -6.58 15.71
CA ASN A 22 4.21 -7.16 15.70
C ASN A 22 4.29 -8.43 14.85
N ASP A 23 3.31 -9.32 14.93
CA ASP A 23 3.29 -10.56 14.17
C ASP A 23 3.23 -10.29 12.66
N LEU A 24 2.41 -9.32 12.23
CA LEU A 24 2.40 -8.89 10.83
C LEU A 24 3.73 -8.23 10.45
N MET A 25 4.30 -7.39 11.31
CA MET A 25 5.60 -6.75 11.07
C MET A 25 6.74 -7.75 10.85
N VAL A 26 6.72 -8.91 11.53
CA VAL A 26 7.69 -9.99 11.30
C VAL A 26 7.61 -10.47 9.85
N ILE A 27 6.41 -10.69 9.32
CA ILE A 27 6.19 -11.06 7.91
C ILE A 27 6.68 -9.93 7.01
N LEU A 28 6.25 -8.68 7.23
CA LEU A 28 6.62 -7.55 6.38
C LEU A 28 8.14 -7.33 6.32
N LYS A 29 8.83 -7.34 7.48
CA LYS A 29 10.30 -7.22 7.54
C LYS A 29 11.00 -8.36 6.82
N LYS A 30 10.50 -9.60 6.96
CA LYS A 30 11.07 -10.78 6.31
C LYS A 30 11.09 -10.62 4.79
N TYR A 31 10.00 -10.16 4.20
CA TYR A 31 9.91 -9.94 2.75
C TYR A 31 10.53 -8.62 2.27
N ALA A 32 10.54 -7.57 3.11
CA ALA A 32 11.25 -6.34 2.78
C ALA A 32 12.77 -6.56 2.60
N ARG A 33 13.36 -7.51 3.33
CA ARG A 33 14.81 -7.82 3.25
C ARG A 33 15.26 -8.43 1.92
N ILE A 34 14.35 -8.99 1.12
CA ILE A 34 14.70 -9.55 -0.19
C ILE A 34 14.54 -8.54 -1.33
N ILE A 35 14.12 -7.31 -1.03
CA ILE A 35 14.00 -6.21 -1.99
C ILE A 35 15.33 -5.44 -1.97
N SER A 36 16.01 -5.41 -3.10
CA SER A 36 17.25 -4.67 -3.29
C SER A 36 17.00 -3.21 -3.66
N VAL A 37 18.04 -2.37 -3.58
CA VAL A 37 17.98 -0.99 -4.08
C VAL A 37 17.67 -0.96 -5.58
N TYR A 38 18.15 -1.94 -6.35
CA TYR A 38 17.86 -2.05 -7.78
C TYR A 38 16.36 -2.28 -8.04
N ASP A 39 15.72 -3.11 -7.22
CA ASP A 39 14.27 -3.34 -7.27
C ASP A 39 13.48 -2.06 -6.98
N LEU A 40 13.91 -1.27 -5.99
CA LEU A 40 13.32 0.04 -5.69
C LEU A 40 13.51 1.03 -6.85
N MET A 41 14.67 1.01 -7.51
CA MET A 41 14.91 1.83 -8.70
C MET A 41 13.98 1.45 -9.85
N ASN A 42 13.80 0.15 -10.11
CA ASN A 42 12.88 -0.33 -11.15
C ASN A 42 11.43 0.02 -10.83
N ALA A 43 10.99 -0.16 -9.59
CA ALA A 43 9.67 0.26 -9.14
C ALA A 43 9.46 1.77 -9.35
N SER A 44 10.47 2.59 -9.02
CA SER A 44 10.43 4.03 -9.24
C SER A 44 10.33 4.42 -10.72
N MET A 45 11.04 3.69 -11.60
CA MET A 45 11.00 3.91 -13.05
C MET A 45 9.61 3.60 -13.59
N ARG A 46 9.04 2.47 -13.16
CA ARG A 46 7.69 2.06 -13.55
C ARG A 46 6.63 3.08 -13.12
N MET A 47 6.66 3.52 -11.86
CA MET A 47 5.73 4.55 -11.38
C MET A 47 5.88 5.88 -12.13
N ARG A 48 7.10 6.25 -12.54
CA ARG A 48 7.34 7.43 -13.39
C ARG A 48 6.71 7.28 -14.77
N GLU A 49 6.84 6.10 -15.36
CA GLU A 49 6.26 5.78 -16.65
C GLU A 49 4.73 5.81 -16.61
N ASP A 50 4.11 5.24 -15.57
CA ASP A 50 2.65 5.32 -15.36
C ASP A 50 2.19 6.77 -15.14
N GLY A 51 3.01 7.55 -14.42
CA GLY A 51 2.79 8.97 -14.18
C GLY A 51 2.86 9.87 -15.43
N LYS A 52 3.34 9.38 -16.59
CA LYS A 52 3.45 10.19 -17.80
C LYS A 52 2.11 10.66 -18.36
N TYR A 53 1.02 10.00 -17.98
CA TYR A 53 -0.34 10.37 -18.37
C TYR A 53 -1.00 11.36 -17.40
N VAL A 54 -0.38 11.61 -16.24
CA VAL A 54 -0.81 12.65 -15.30
C VAL A 54 -0.53 14.02 -15.92
N GLN A 55 -1.49 14.94 -15.80
CA GLN A 55 -1.35 16.31 -16.31
C GLN A 55 -0.10 16.97 -15.71
N SER A 56 0.64 17.72 -16.54
CA SER A 56 1.95 18.29 -16.17
C SER A 56 1.94 19.04 -14.84
N GLN A 57 0.89 19.84 -14.58
CA GLN A 57 0.74 20.61 -13.34
C GLN A 57 0.66 19.78 -12.05
N TYR A 58 0.21 18.52 -12.14
CA TYR A 58 0.13 17.60 -11.00
C TYR A 58 1.24 16.55 -11.02
N ARG A 59 1.94 16.38 -12.15
CA ARG A 59 2.89 15.29 -12.37
C ARG A 59 4.06 15.35 -11.39
N ASP A 60 4.69 16.50 -11.23
CA ASP A 60 5.88 16.61 -10.37
C ASP A 60 5.54 16.30 -8.91
N LYS A 61 4.38 16.79 -8.43
CA LYS A 61 3.90 16.51 -7.07
C LYS A 61 3.45 15.05 -6.91
N PHE A 62 2.81 14.47 -7.93
CA PHE A 62 2.48 13.05 -7.96
C PHE A 62 3.76 12.21 -7.84
N LEU A 63 4.76 12.49 -8.67
CA LEU A 63 6.03 11.78 -8.63
C LEU A 63 6.77 12.00 -7.31
N GLU A 64 6.74 13.20 -6.76
CA GLU A 64 7.41 13.52 -5.50
C GLU A 64 6.75 12.83 -4.32
N ILE A 65 5.43 12.95 -4.15
CA ILE A 65 4.75 12.42 -2.96
C ILE A 65 4.58 10.90 -3.07
N TYR A 66 4.05 10.41 -4.18
CA TYR A 66 3.61 9.01 -4.27
C TYR A 66 4.81 8.07 -4.38
N ILE A 67 5.81 8.39 -5.21
CA ILE A 67 7.00 7.53 -5.36
C ILE A 67 7.83 7.59 -4.08
N LYS A 68 8.08 8.79 -3.55
CA LYS A 68 8.86 8.91 -2.31
C LYS A 68 8.21 8.13 -1.18
N TYR A 69 6.90 8.28 -0.99
CA TYR A 69 6.18 7.58 0.06
C TYR A 69 6.23 6.07 -0.16
N PHE A 70 5.86 5.60 -1.36
CA PHE A 70 5.87 4.18 -1.71
C PHE A 70 7.22 3.51 -1.47
N LEU A 71 8.32 4.17 -1.86
CA LEU A 71 9.67 3.63 -1.64
C LEU A 71 10.14 3.77 -0.19
N MET A 72 9.82 4.88 0.48
CA MET A 72 10.19 5.10 1.89
C MET A 72 9.56 4.06 2.81
N ARG A 73 8.38 3.51 2.45
CA ARG A 73 7.71 2.46 3.22
C ARG A 73 8.57 1.21 3.39
N MET A 74 9.43 0.87 2.42
CA MET A 74 10.36 -0.26 2.59
C MET A 74 11.41 0.02 3.66
N LYS A 75 11.92 1.25 3.70
CA LYS A 75 12.87 1.68 4.73
C LYS A 75 12.20 1.71 6.11
N GLU A 76 11.01 2.29 6.19
CA GLU A 76 10.24 2.37 7.44
C GLU A 76 9.94 0.97 8.00
N VAL A 77 9.51 0.03 7.16
CA VAL A 77 9.29 -1.37 7.56
C VAL A 77 10.56 -1.99 8.15
N LEU A 78 11.71 -1.80 7.50
CA LEU A 78 12.98 -2.37 7.94
C LEU A 78 13.48 -1.77 9.26
N ASP A 79 13.29 -0.47 9.45
CA ASP A 79 13.78 0.29 10.61
C ASP A 79 12.81 0.31 11.80
N ASN A 80 11.56 -0.16 11.63
CA ASN A 80 10.54 -0.06 12.67
C ASN A 80 10.84 -1.03 13.82
N GLU A 81 11.35 -0.51 14.94
CA GLU A 81 11.63 -1.26 16.18
C GLU A 81 10.55 -1.03 17.25
N ASN A 82 9.36 -0.56 16.85
CA ASN A 82 8.27 -0.29 17.79
C ASN A 82 7.67 -1.60 18.30
N ASP A 83 7.42 -1.66 19.61
CA ASP A 83 6.68 -2.76 20.21
C ASP A 83 5.17 -2.49 20.11
N MET A 84 4.50 -3.13 19.15
CA MET A 84 3.09 -2.95 18.82
C MET A 84 2.31 -4.22 19.14
N THR A 85 1.95 -4.38 20.41
CA THR A 85 1.18 -5.53 20.92
C THR A 85 -0.33 -5.42 20.67
N ASN A 86 -0.78 -4.31 20.09
CA ASN A 86 -2.17 -4.13 19.68
C ASN A 86 -2.59 -5.21 18.67
N ALA A 87 -3.82 -5.71 18.83
CA ALA A 87 -4.42 -6.63 17.89
C ALA A 87 -4.57 -5.98 16.50
N ILE A 88 -4.46 -6.79 15.46
CA ILE A 88 -4.84 -6.40 14.10
C ILE A 88 -6.33 -6.68 13.90
N ASP A 89 -7.00 -5.82 13.14
CA ASP A 89 -8.32 -6.11 12.58
C ASP A 89 -8.20 -7.20 11.49
N ILE A 90 -8.28 -8.46 11.93
CA ILE A 90 -8.16 -9.63 11.05
C ILE A 90 -9.31 -9.67 10.04
N GLU A 91 -10.51 -9.25 10.43
CA GLU A 91 -11.68 -9.25 9.55
C GLU A 91 -11.46 -8.28 8.38
N ALA A 92 -10.99 -7.07 8.66
CA ALA A 92 -10.64 -6.11 7.61
C ALA A 92 -9.49 -6.63 6.72
N LEU A 93 -8.49 -7.30 7.30
CA LEU A 93 -7.40 -7.90 6.52
C LEU A 93 -7.90 -9.04 5.61
N ASP A 94 -8.70 -9.97 6.13
CA ASP A 94 -9.24 -11.10 5.36
C ASP A 94 -10.17 -10.63 4.23
N ASN A 95 -11.04 -9.65 4.51
CA ASN A 95 -11.89 -9.03 3.49
C ASN A 95 -11.08 -8.37 2.36
N SER A 96 -9.90 -7.84 2.67
CA SER A 96 -9.03 -7.19 1.71
C SER A 96 -8.09 -8.14 0.96
N PHE A 97 -7.84 -9.33 1.49
CA PHE A 97 -6.86 -10.27 0.97
C PHE A 97 -7.12 -10.70 -0.48
N PRO A 98 -8.36 -10.96 -0.95
CA PRO A 98 -8.62 -11.27 -2.35
C PRO A 98 -8.12 -10.20 -3.32
N LEU A 99 -8.26 -8.92 -2.97
CA LEU A 99 -7.77 -7.80 -3.78
C LEU A 99 -6.24 -7.80 -3.86
N LEU A 100 -5.56 -7.96 -2.71
CA LEU A 100 -4.09 -8.03 -2.66
C LEU A 100 -3.56 -9.20 -3.47
N LYS A 101 -4.13 -10.38 -3.28
CA LYS A 101 -3.75 -11.60 -4.01
C LYS A 101 -3.96 -11.43 -5.52
N ASN A 102 -5.13 -10.99 -5.94
CA ASN A 102 -5.43 -10.82 -7.36
C ASN A 102 -4.53 -9.77 -8.01
N THR A 103 -4.27 -8.66 -7.32
CA THR A 103 -3.34 -7.62 -7.81
C THR A 103 -1.93 -8.19 -7.94
N PHE A 104 -1.42 -8.86 -6.90
CA PHE A 104 -0.10 -9.48 -6.93
C PHE A 104 0.05 -10.49 -8.09
N GLU A 105 -0.93 -11.38 -8.26
CA GLU A 105 -0.91 -12.41 -9.30
C GLU A 105 -0.98 -11.82 -10.70
N LYS A 106 -1.82 -10.79 -10.91
CA LYS A 106 -1.91 -10.07 -12.18
C LYS A 106 -0.59 -9.39 -12.51
N GLU A 107 -0.07 -8.63 -11.55
CA GLU A 107 1.21 -7.92 -11.69
C GLU A 107 2.36 -8.87 -12.02
N LYS A 108 2.42 -10.02 -11.34
CA LYS A 108 3.43 -11.05 -11.62
C LYS A 108 3.24 -11.69 -13.01
N ALA A 109 2.01 -11.90 -13.47
CA ALA A 109 1.74 -12.54 -14.77
C ALA A 109 2.04 -11.63 -15.97
N GLU A 110 1.92 -10.31 -15.78
CA GLU A 110 2.14 -9.31 -16.84
C GLU A 110 3.61 -8.83 -16.92
N ASN A 111 4.46 -9.23 -15.97
CA ASN A 111 5.85 -8.75 -15.85
C ASN A 111 6.85 -9.92 -15.68
N ASP A 112 8.14 -9.57 -15.60
CA ASP A 112 9.22 -10.51 -15.36
C ASP A 112 9.06 -11.23 -13.99
N GLU A 113 9.43 -12.51 -13.91
CA GLU A 113 9.34 -13.29 -12.65
C GLU A 113 10.19 -12.67 -11.52
N GLU A 114 11.27 -11.97 -11.87
CA GLU A 114 12.14 -11.28 -10.93
C GLU A 114 11.57 -9.92 -10.45
N ASP A 115 10.51 -9.40 -11.08
CA ASP A 115 9.92 -8.11 -10.70
C ASP A 115 9.38 -8.13 -9.26
N LYS A 116 9.90 -7.19 -8.44
CA LYS A 116 9.50 -7.02 -7.03
C LYS A 116 8.41 -5.98 -6.84
N PHE A 117 7.96 -5.28 -7.87
CA PHE A 117 6.85 -4.33 -7.78
C PHE A 117 5.61 -4.90 -7.06
N PRO A 118 5.08 -6.09 -7.41
CA PRO A 118 3.95 -6.67 -6.69
C PRO A 118 4.22 -6.91 -5.20
N LEU A 119 5.44 -7.28 -4.84
CA LEU A 119 5.84 -7.48 -3.44
C LEU A 119 5.89 -6.15 -2.68
N ILE A 120 6.53 -5.13 -3.26
CA ILE A 120 6.60 -3.78 -2.68
C ILE A 120 5.19 -3.22 -2.47
N TYR A 121 4.29 -3.45 -3.43
CA TYR A 121 2.90 -3.03 -3.37
C TYR A 121 2.13 -3.66 -2.20
N VAL A 122 2.25 -4.98 -2.02
CA VAL A 122 1.62 -5.69 -0.89
C VAL A 122 2.17 -5.18 0.44
N ILE A 123 3.50 -5.10 0.59
CA ILE A 123 4.13 -4.63 1.84
C ILE A 123 3.70 -3.20 2.16
N THR A 124 3.71 -2.31 1.16
CA THR A 124 3.33 -0.90 1.34
C THR A 124 1.87 -0.76 1.76
N SER A 125 0.98 -1.52 1.11
CA SER A 125 -0.46 -1.49 1.41
C SER A 125 -0.72 -1.96 2.84
N LEU A 126 -0.15 -3.10 3.23
CA LEU A 126 -0.33 -3.68 4.56
C LEU A 126 0.27 -2.82 5.67
N TYR A 127 1.49 -2.32 5.46
CA TYR A 127 2.15 -1.46 6.44
C TYR A 127 1.38 -0.15 6.65
N THR A 128 0.93 0.48 5.56
CA THR A 128 0.20 1.74 5.64
C THR A 128 -1.15 1.55 6.34
N THR A 129 -1.94 0.57 5.92
CA THR A 129 -3.31 0.37 6.44
C THR A 129 -3.33 -0.24 7.84
N PHE A 130 -2.58 -1.32 8.10
CA PHE A 130 -2.74 -2.11 9.33
C PHE A 130 -1.69 -1.82 10.40
N ILE A 131 -0.54 -1.26 10.03
CA ILE A 131 0.50 -0.90 11.01
C ILE A 131 0.37 0.57 11.39
N LEU A 132 0.42 1.46 10.39
CA LEU A 132 0.34 2.90 10.63
C LEU A 132 -1.07 3.45 10.77
N GLU A 133 -2.09 2.72 10.29
CA GLU A 133 -3.49 3.17 10.30
C GLU A 133 -3.67 4.49 9.54
N GLU A 134 -2.97 4.61 8.42
CA GLU A 134 -2.97 5.78 7.53
C GLU A 134 -3.68 5.47 6.20
N PRO A 135 -4.12 6.49 5.44
CA PRO A 135 -4.61 6.31 4.08
C PRO A 135 -3.47 5.86 3.15
N ILE A 136 -3.82 5.05 2.13
CA ILE A 136 -2.85 4.52 1.14
C ILE A 136 -2.06 5.65 0.47
N HIS A 137 -2.73 6.74 0.14
CA HIS A 137 -2.08 7.98 -0.29
C HIS A 137 -1.95 8.93 0.90
N PRO A 138 -0.77 9.53 1.14
CA PRO A 138 -0.54 10.38 2.30
C PRO A 138 -1.38 11.67 2.26
N VAL A 139 -1.62 12.23 3.45
CA VAL A 139 -2.23 13.56 3.61
C VAL A 139 -1.46 14.60 2.79
N GLY A 140 -2.19 15.47 2.08
CA GLY A 140 -1.61 16.44 1.15
C GLY A 140 -1.43 15.95 -0.29
N SER A 141 -1.63 14.65 -0.56
CA SER A 141 -1.71 14.13 -1.94
C SER A 141 -2.76 14.87 -2.75
N GLU A 142 -2.36 15.48 -3.88
CA GLU A 142 -3.22 16.29 -4.73
C GLU A 142 -3.93 15.46 -5.81
N PHE A 143 -5.18 15.84 -6.08
CA PHE A 143 -6.02 15.30 -7.14
C PHE A 143 -6.47 16.44 -8.09
N PRO A 144 -6.90 16.12 -9.32
CA PRO A 144 -7.43 17.11 -10.24
C PRO A 144 -8.52 18.00 -9.60
N GLY A 145 -8.45 19.31 -9.85
CA GLY A 145 -9.37 20.29 -9.27
C GLY A 145 -8.87 20.98 -8.00
N ASN A 146 -7.55 20.94 -7.74
CA ASN A 146 -6.93 21.45 -6.51
C ASN A 146 -7.48 20.81 -5.23
N LEU A 147 -7.95 19.56 -5.36
CA LEU A 147 -8.42 18.75 -4.24
C LEU A 147 -7.23 18.02 -3.63
N LYS A 148 -7.30 17.70 -2.34
CA LYS A 148 -6.24 16.99 -1.65
C LYS A 148 -6.78 16.08 -0.56
N ILE A 149 -5.97 15.11 -0.16
CA ILE A 149 -6.24 14.35 1.05
C ILE A 149 -6.06 15.25 2.26
N THR A 150 -7.05 15.27 3.15
CA THR A 150 -7.03 16.01 4.41
C THR A 150 -7.21 15.07 5.59
N GLU A 151 -6.84 15.56 6.77
CA GLU A 151 -7.11 14.92 8.04
C GLU A 151 -7.84 15.92 8.94
N GLU A 152 -8.99 15.52 9.48
CA GLU A 152 -9.71 16.32 10.46
C GLU A 152 -10.09 15.45 11.66
N LYS A 153 -9.58 15.79 12.85
CA LYS A 153 -9.87 15.08 14.11
C LYS A 153 -9.59 13.57 14.04
N GLY A 154 -8.53 13.17 13.34
CA GLY A 154 -8.14 11.77 13.16
C GLY A 154 -8.93 11.01 12.09
N ILE A 155 -9.81 11.69 11.33
CA ILE A 155 -10.49 11.12 10.16
C ILE A 155 -9.81 11.62 8.90
N PHE A 156 -9.47 10.69 8.01
CA PHE A 156 -8.85 11.01 6.71
C PHE A 156 -9.92 11.13 5.63
N TYR A 157 -9.83 12.17 4.81
CA TYR A 157 -10.75 12.41 3.70
C TYR A 157 -10.02 12.38 2.36
N CYS A 158 -10.54 11.59 1.43
CA CYS A 158 -10.06 11.51 0.06
C CYS A 158 -11.16 12.02 -0.88
N PRO A 159 -10.84 12.95 -1.82
CA PRO A 159 -11.85 13.55 -2.70
C PRO A 159 -12.39 12.60 -3.77
N VAL A 160 -11.73 11.46 -3.99
CA VAL A 160 -12.05 10.51 -5.08
C VAL A 160 -12.34 9.10 -4.57
N LYS A 161 -12.62 8.93 -3.27
CA LYS A 161 -12.89 7.63 -2.65
C LYS A 161 -14.10 6.95 -3.30
N ASP A 162 -15.21 7.67 -3.43
CA ASP A 162 -16.46 7.14 -3.98
C ASP A 162 -16.36 6.85 -5.47
N ASN A 163 -15.49 7.56 -6.20
CA ASN A 163 -15.26 7.32 -7.63
C ASN A 163 -14.63 5.94 -7.90
N GLN A 164 -14.08 5.28 -6.87
CA GLN A 164 -13.43 3.98 -6.99
C GLN A 164 -14.21 2.84 -6.34
N LYS A 165 -15.38 3.11 -5.74
CA LYS A 165 -16.17 2.10 -5.00
C LYS A 165 -16.67 0.95 -5.89
N ASP A 166 -16.95 1.23 -7.16
CA ASP A 166 -17.44 0.25 -8.12
C ASP A 166 -16.30 -0.40 -8.93
N ASN A 167 -15.05 0.01 -8.69
CA ASN A 167 -13.88 -0.57 -9.35
C ASN A 167 -13.32 -1.71 -8.48
N PRO A 168 -13.55 -2.99 -8.83
CA PRO A 168 -13.12 -4.12 -8.00
C PRO A 168 -11.59 -4.26 -7.91
N ASN A 169 -10.84 -3.60 -8.80
CA ASN A 169 -9.39 -3.63 -8.82
C ASN A 169 -8.76 -2.43 -8.09
N ALA A 170 -9.56 -1.53 -7.51
CA ALA A 170 -9.03 -0.35 -6.85
C ALA A 170 -8.46 -0.69 -5.47
N ILE A 171 -7.20 -0.33 -5.24
CA ILE A 171 -6.59 -0.34 -3.90
C ILE A 171 -7.35 0.53 -2.88
N CYS A 172 -8.23 1.41 -3.36
CA CYS A 172 -9.06 2.25 -2.54
C CYS A 172 -9.93 1.44 -1.56
N HIS A 173 -10.25 0.17 -1.86
CA HIS A 173 -10.97 -0.72 -0.92
C HIS A 173 -10.17 -1.03 0.35
N LEU A 174 -8.84 -0.87 0.31
CA LEU A 174 -7.92 -1.00 1.44
C LEU A 174 -7.60 0.33 2.14
N CYS A 175 -8.04 1.45 1.58
CA CYS A 175 -7.70 2.77 2.09
C CYS A 175 -8.66 3.19 3.21
N LEU A 176 -8.10 3.68 4.32
CA LEU A 176 -8.87 4.13 5.48
C LEU A 176 -9.57 5.49 5.29
N ALA A 177 -9.27 6.21 4.20
CA ALA A 177 -9.91 7.49 3.93
C ALA A 177 -11.39 7.35 3.57
N GLU A 178 -12.21 8.25 4.10
CA GLU A 178 -13.61 8.45 3.75
C GLU A 178 -13.74 9.39 2.53
N GLN A 179 -14.90 9.37 1.87
CA GLN A 179 -15.19 10.37 0.84
C GLN A 179 -15.26 11.77 1.48
N THR A 180 -14.62 12.75 0.83
CA THR A 180 -14.72 14.14 1.28
C THR A 180 -16.18 14.62 1.20
N PRO A 181 -16.77 15.15 2.28
CA PRO A 181 -18.16 15.56 2.27
C PRO A 181 -18.45 16.63 1.20
N ASN A 182 -19.54 16.47 0.47
CA ASN A 182 -20.03 17.41 -0.56
C ASN A 182 -19.10 17.57 -1.79
N ILE A 183 -18.24 16.60 -2.04
CA ILE A 183 -17.44 16.44 -3.27
C ILE A 183 -17.81 15.11 -3.89
#